data_AF-A0A2H0QV27-F1
#
_entry.id   AF-A0A2H0QV27-F1
#
_cell.length_a   1.000
_cell.length_b   1.000
_cell.length_c   1.000
_cell.angle_alpha   90.00
_cell.angle_beta   90.00
_cell.angle_gamma   90.00
#
_symmetry.space_group_name_H-M   'P 1'
#
loop_
_entity.id
_entity.type
_entity.pdbx_description
1 polymer ?
#
loop_
_entity_poly.entity_id
_entity_poly.type
_entity_poly.pdbx_seq_one_letter_code
_entity_poly.pdbx_strand_id
1 'polypeptide(L)'
;MLPEARKYRLCLNLVHQYLDQIDQKTVSAILGNVGTIISFRISARDAEYLEKEFYPNFKVGDLVHLPGFHIYLRLMIDGESSKAFSGMTFAPGKTLIH
;
A
#
# COMPACT_ATOMS: atom_id res chain seq x y z
N MET A 1 -15.28 -14.99 -1.92
CA MET A 1 -15.43 -13.74 -1.15
C MET A 1 -14.63 -12.56 -1.71
N LEU A 2 -13.36 -12.71 -2.12
CA LEU A 2 -12.64 -11.66 -2.87
C LEU A 2 -12.98 -11.57 -4.38
N PRO A 3 -13.26 -12.68 -5.10
CA PRO A 3 -13.68 -12.60 -6.50
C PRO A 3 -14.99 -11.83 -6.70
N GLU A 4 -15.92 -11.90 -5.75
CA GLU A 4 -17.16 -11.13 -5.80
C GLU A 4 -16.94 -9.61 -5.63
N ALA A 5 -15.93 -9.18 -4.88
CA ALA A 5 -15.64 -7.76 -4.64
C ALA A 5 -15.20 -7.00 -5.91
N ARG A 6 -14.58 -7.71 -6.87
CA ARG A 6 -14.22 -7.17 -8.20
C ARG A 6 -15.46 -6.73 -8.99
N LYS A 7 -16.60 -7.41 -8.78
CA LYS A 7 -17.90 -7.10 -9.40
C LYS A 7 -18.54 -5.82 -8.83
N TYR A 8 -18.09 -5.36 -7.67
CA TYR A 8 -18.68 -4.22 -6.94
C TYR A 8 -17.78 -2.98 -6.87
N ARG A 9 -16.65 -2.93 -7.60
CA ARG A 9 -15.68 -1.82 -7.52
C ARG A 9 -15.24 -1.52 -6.08
N LEU A 10 -15.05 -2.56 -5.29
CA LEU A 10 -14.72 -2.43 -3.87
C LEU A 10 -13.28 -1.91 -3.71
N CYS A 11 -13.13 -0.68 -3.22
CA CYS A 11 -11.84 -0.17 -2.72
C CYS A 11 -11.66 -0.66 -1.28
N LEU A 12 -10.72 -1.59 -1.06
CA LEU A 12 -10.28 -1.93 0.29
C LEU A 12 -9.16 -0.96 0.69
N ASN A 13 -9.50 0.03 1.52
CA ASN A 13 -8.50 0.88 2.18
C ASN A 13 -8.16 0.25 3.52
N LEU A 14 -7.12 -0.58 3.56
CA LEU A 14 -6.62 -1.18 4.79
C LEU A 14 -5.59 -0.22 5.42
N VAL A 15 -5.99 0.50 6.46
CA VAL A 15 -5.08 1.32 7.26
C VAL A 15 -4.78 0.54 8.54
N HIS A 16 -3.60 -0.05 8.64
CA HIS A 16 -3.16 -0.76 9.86
C HIS A 16 -1.87 -0.13 10.39
N GLN A 17 -1.71 -0.11 11.71
CA GLN A 17 -0.41 0.21 12.35
C GLN A 17 0.46 -1.04 12.57
N TYR A 18 -0.12 -2.25 12.50
CA TYR A 18 0.57 -3.54 12.67
C TYR A 18 -0.14 -4.65 11.85
N LEU A 19 0.53 -5.33 10.91
CA LEU A 19 -0.09 -6.47 10.17
C LEU A 19 -0.27 -7.72 11.03
N ASP A 20 0.37 -7.79 12.20
CA ASP A 20 0.37 -8.97 13.08
C ASP A 20 -1.02 -9.41 13.56
N GLN A 21 -2.02 -8.53 13.46
CA GLN A 21 -3.41 -8.84 13.82
C GLN A 21 -4.18 -9.57 12.71
N ILE A 22 -3.62 -9.64 11.50
CA ILE A 22 -4.23 -10.30 10.35
C ILE A 22 -3.44 -11.59 10.08
N ASP A 23 -4.15 -12.70 9.94
CA ASP A 23 -3.50 -13.96 9.61
C ASP A 23 -2.81 -13.88 8.23
N GLN A 24 -1.66 -14.53 8.10
CA GLN A 24 -0.85 -14.44 6.88
C GLN A 24 -1.59 -14.91 5.62
N LYS A 25 -2.55 -15.83 5.74
CA LYS A 25 -3.34 -16.29 4.59
C LYS A 25 -4.27 -15.17 4.10
N THR A 26 -4.91 -14.46 5.01
CA THR A 26 -5.75 -13.30 4.70
C THR A 26 -4.93 -12.17 4.08
N VAL A 27 -3.74 -11.87 4.62
CA VAL A 27 -2.83 -10.87 4.00
C VAL A 27 -2.48 -11.26 2.55
N SER A 28 -2.07 -12.50 2.33
CA SER A 28 -1.75 -13.02 0.99
C SER A 28 -2.94 -12.96 0.04
N ALA A 29 -4.15 -13.32 0.52
CA ALA A 29 -5.38 -13.25 -0.28
C ALA A 29 -5.76 -11.82 -0.65
N ILE A 30 -5.56 -10.86 0.27
CA ILE A 30 -5.80 -9.43 0.01
C ILE A 30 -4.80 -8.91 -1.04
N LEU A 31 -3.50 -9.12 -0.82
CA LEU A 31 -2.45 -8.62 -1.72
C LEU A 31 -2.58 -9.25 -3.12
N GLY A 32 -2.90 -10.54 -3.22
CA GLY A 32 -3.13 -11.21 -4.51
C GLY A 32 -4.30 -10.68 -5.34
N ASN A 33 -5.20 -9.88 -4.74
CA ASN A 33 -6.36 -9.29 -5.44
C ASN A 33 -6.31 -7.76 -5.54
N VAL A 34 -5.32 -7.10 -4.94
CA VAL A 34 -5.30 -5.64 -4.86
C VAL A 34 -4.69 -5.03 -6.13
N GLY A 35 -5.46 -4.15 -6.78
CA GLY A 35 -5.02 -3.46 -8.00
C GLY A 35 -4.13 -2.25 -7.70
N THR A 36 -4.43 -1.53 -6.62
CA THR A 36 -3.73 -0.29 -6.22
C THR A 36 -3.23 -0.41 -4.80
N ILE A 37 -1.95 -0.09 -4.58
CA ILE A 37 -1.29 -0.06 -3.27
C ILE A 37 -0.66 1.31 -3.09
N ILE A 38 -0.88 1.88 -1.90
CA ILE A 38 -0.22 3.10 -1.43
C ILE A 38 0.41 2.76 -0.08
N SER A 39 1.71 2.96 0.04
CA SER A 39 2.48 2.65 1.25
C SER A 39 3.20 3.89 1.74
N PHE A 40 2.99 4.21 3.01
CA PHE A 40 3.84 5.13 3.76
C PHE A 40 4.98 4.32 4.41
N ARG A 41 5.81 4.99 5.22
CA ARG A 41 6.81 4.30 6.03
C ARG A 41 6.16 3.22 6.90
N ILE A 42 6.67 1.99 6.80
CA ILE A 42 6.17 0.81 7.53
C ILE A 42 7.30 0.11 8.29
N SER A 43 6.93 -0.84 9.15
CA SER A 43 7.90 -1.65 9.89
C SER A 43 8.66 -2.62 8.97
N ALA A 44 9.84 -3.08 9.39
CA ALA A 44 10.62 -4.06 8.62
C ALA A 44 9.84 -5.36 8.36
N ARG A 45 9.07 -5.81 9.37
CA ARG A 45 8.21 -6.99 9.25
C ARG A 45 7.15 -6.82 8.16
N ASP A 46 6.44 -5.70 8.16
CA ASP A 46 5.40 -5.44 7.15
C ASP A 46 6.01 -5.25 5.75
N ALA A 47 7.20 -4.65 5.69
CA ALA A 47 7.93 -4.39 4.47
C ALA A 47 8.38 -5.68 3.75
N GLU A 48 8.68 -6.76 4.47
CA GLU A 48 8.98 -8.08 3.87
C GLU A 48 7.80 -8.64 3.08
N TYR A 49 6.57 -8.40 3.54
CA TYR A 49 5.36 -8.82 2.81
C TYR A 49 5.13 -7.93 1.60
N LEU A 50 5.34 -6.61 1.76
CA LEU A 50 4.96 -5.62 0.76
C LEU A 50 6.01 -5.42 -0.34
N GLU A 51 7.28 -5.77 -0.11
CA GLU A 51 8.36 -5.71 -1.11
C GLU A 51 7.96 -6.43 -2.41
N LYS A 52 7.31 -7.59 -2.30
CA LYS A 52 6.88 -8.39 -3.46
C LYS A 52 5.96 -7.62 -4.41
N GLU A 53 5.16 -6.73 -3.85
CA GLU A 53 4.21 -5.90 -4.60
C GLU A 53 4.87 -4.69 -5.27
N PHE A 54 6.05 -4.30 -4.81
CA PHE A 54 6.83 -3.17 -5.32
C PHE A 54 8.08 -3.58 -6.10
N TYR A 55 8.34 -4.88 -6.21
CA TYR A 55 9.42 -5.41 -7.01
C TYR A 55 9.26 -5.01 -8.49
N PRO A 56 10.35 -4.67 -9.21
CA PRO A 56 11.76 -4.63 -8.77
C PRO A 56 12.21 -3.27 -8.21
N ASN A 57 11.31 -2.29 -8.12
CA ASN A 57 11.69 -0.89 -7.93
C ASN A 57 12.08 -0.55 -6.49
N PHE A 58 11.43 -1.17 -5.50
CA PHE A 58 11.68 -0.89 -4.08
C PHE A 58 11.95 -2.19 -3.31
N LYS A 59 12.79 -2.06 -2.30
CA LYS A 59 13.16 -3.12 -1.36
C LYS A 59 12.63 -2.83 0.04
N VAL A 60 12.73 -3.82 0.92
CA VAL A 60 12.40 -3.68 2.35
C VAL A 60 13.03 -2.42 2.96
N GLY A 61 14.32 -2.19 2.68
CA GLY A 61 15.06 -1.03 3.20
C GLY A 61 14.45 0.31 2.78
N ASP A 62 13.92 0.41 1.56
CA ASP A 62 13.31 1.65 1.07
C ASP A 62 12.00 1.96 1.79
N LEU A 63 11.20 0.92 2.07
CA LEU A 63 9.91 1.03 2.76
C LEU A 63 10.08 1.43 4.24
N VAL A 64 11.12 0.92 4.90
CA VAL A 64 11.42 1.20 6.32
C VAL A 64 12.00 2.60 6.52
N HIS A 65 12.81 3.08 5.57
CA HIS A 65 13.47 4.38 5.66
C HIS A 65 12.74 5.50 4.92
N LEU A 66 11.50 5.27 4.48
CA LEU A 66 10.73 6.24 3.73
C LEU A 66 10.54 7.55 4.56
N PRO A 67 10.94 8.72 4.03
CA PRO A 67 10.79 9.97 4.76
C PRO A 67 9.33 10.33 5.03
N GLY A 68 9.09 11.19 6.02
CA GLY A 68 7.75 11.73 6.28
C GLY A 68 7.19 12.42 5.04
N PHE A 69 5.88 12.23 4.79
CA PHE A 69 5.17 12.73 3.61
C PHE A 69 5.58 12.11 2.26
N HIS A 70 6.44 11.10 2.25
CA HIS A 70 6.70 10.30 1.06
C HIS A 70 5.87 9.02 1.06
N ILE A 71 5.50 8.57 -0.14
CA ILE A 71 4.75 7.34 -0.38
C ILE A 71 5.35 6.55 -1.54
N TYR A 72 5.19 5.23 -1.48
CA TYR A 72 5.37 4.34 -2.62
C TYR A 72 4.03 3.81 -3.11
N LEU A 73 3.91 3.71 -4.42
CA LEU A 73 2.66 3.54 -5.13
C LEU A 73 2.81 2.47 -6.21
N ARG A 74 1.82 1.60 -6.31
CA ARG A 74 1.53 0.79 -7.50
C ARG A 74 0.07 1.01 -7.81
N LEU A 75 -0.26 1.60 -8.96
CA LEU A 75 -1.63 1.97 -9.29
C LEU A 75 -2.21 1.02 -10.34
N MET A 76 -3.49 0.71 -10.22
CA MET A 76 -4.29 0.19 -11.32
C MET A 76 -4.81 1.37 -12.15
N ILE A 77 -4.25 1.56 -13.35
CA ILE A 77 -4.64 2.62 -14.27
C ILE A 77 -5.26 1.96 -15.49
N ASP A 78 -6.52 2.28 -15.78
CA ASP A 78 -7.27 1.73 -16.92
C ASP A 78 -7.26 0.18 -17.01
N GLY A 79 -7.20 -0.49 -15.85
CA GLY A 79 -7.16 -1.95 -15.74
C GLY A 79 -5.77 -2.58 -15.85
N GLU A 80 -4.73 -1.78 -16.07
CA GLU A 80 -3.33 -2.22 -16.14
C GLU A 80 -2.53 -1.75 -14.92
N SER A 81 -1.69 -2.64 -14.37
CA SER A 81 -0.89 -2.29 -13.20
C SER A 81 0.28 -1.44 -13.65
N SER A 82 0.45 -0.29 -13.03
CA SER A 82 1.64 0.53 -13.21
C SER A 82 2.87 -0.20 -12.67
N LYS A 83 4.06 0.25 -13.10
CA LYS A 83 5.29 0.02 -12.34
C LYS A 83 5.19 0.72 -10.99
N ALA A 84 5.95 0.26 -10.01
CA ALA A 84 6.02 0.93 -8.72
C ALA A 84 6.78 2.26 -8.85
N PHE A 85 6.26 3.33 -8.22
CA PHE A 85 6.85 4.67 -8.23
C PHE A 85 6.63 5.40 -6.90
N SER A 86 7.36 6.50 -6.70
CA SER A 86 7.25 7.32 -5.49
C SER A 86 6.39 8.56 -5.70
N GLY A 87 5.79 9.03 -4.61
CA GLY A 87 5.04 10.27 -4.57
C GLY A 87 5.29 11.03 -3.27
N MET A 88 4.81 12.26 -3.21
CA MET A 88 4.80 13.08 -2.00
C MET A 88 3.36 13.48 -1.68
N THR A 89 2.99 13.41 -0.41
CA THR A 89 1.70 13.88 0.10
C THR A 89 1.84 15.29 0.64
N PHE A 90 0.75 16.06 0.61
CA PHE A 90 0.71 17.31 1.36
C PHE A 90 0.85 17.01 2.86
N ALA A 91 1.56 17.88 3.59
CA ALA A 91 1.51 17.85 5.04
C ALA A 91 0.04 18.01 5.48
N PRO A 92 -0.42 17.31 6.55
CA PRO A 92 -1.75 17.54 7.10
C PRO A 92 -1.83 19.02 7.40
N GLY A 93 -2.71 19.72 6.67
CA GLY A 93 -2.79 21.17 6.74
C GLY A 93 -2.97 21.57 8.19
N LYS A 94 -2.22 22.58 8.65
CA LYS A 94 -2.69 23.41 9.76
C LYS A 94 -4.12 23.79 9.39
N THR A 95 -5.09 23.30 10.15
CA THR A 95 -6.45 23.83 10.10
C THR A 95 -6.31 25.34 10.17
N LEU A 96 -6.62 26.05 9.09
CA LEU A 96 -6.85 27.48 9.14
C LEU A 96 -8.16 27.64 9.93
N ILE A 97 -8.03 27.70 11.25
CA ILE A 97 -9.05 28.29 12.11
C ILE A 97 -9.08 29.79 11.77
N HIS A 98 -10.04 30.16 10.94
CA HIS A 98 -10.59 31.51 10.82
C HIS A 98 -12.07 31.43 11.19
#